data_AF-A0A4R0DYS6-F1
#
_entry.id   AF-A0A4R0DYS6-F1
#
_cell.length_a   1.000
_cell.length_b   1.000
_cell.length_c   1.000
_cell.angle_alpha   90.00
_cell.angle_beta   90.00
_cell.angle_gamma   90.00
#
_symmetry.space_group_name_H-M   'P 1'
#
loop_
_entity.id
_entity.type
_entity.pdbx_description
1 polymer ?
#
loop_
_entity_poly.entity_id
_entity_poly.type
_entity_poly.pdbx_seq_one_letter_code
_entity_poly.pdbx_strand_id
1 'polypeptide(L)'
;MGIAIFCLIIGFTIGYLIKDTQHKKEEVKTKKKQSRNVYLSYNERQRAKIRYLNDADRIRQLNLLSHNESKFMRLLQHQFTENNLIIKDRRFYIVDQDNYPIAIFEYRDGSKELKVNDIEDGLPVFLYKAILSSEEILKDKESISIKRDFV
;
A
#
# COMPACT_ATOMS: atom_id res chain seq x y z
N MET A 1 -45.06 11.80 46.86
CA MET A 1 -43.63 12.10 46.64
C MET A 1 -42.77 10.87 46.35
N GLY A 2 -43.08 9.66 46.86
CA GLY A 2 -42.25 8.46 46.60
C GLY A 2 -42.26 7.92 45.16
N ILE A 3 -43.37 8.07 44.43
CA ILE A 3 -43.52 7.57 43.05
C ILE A 3 -42.56 8.28 42.07
N ALA A 4 -42.38 9.60 42.23
CA ALA A 4 -41.48 10.38 41.38
C ALA A 4 -40.01 9.97 41.58
N ILE A 5 -39.62 9.63 42.81
CA ILE A 5 -38.27 9.18 43.15
C ILE A 5 -38.01 7.79 42.57
N PHE A 6 -39.01 6.90 42.61
CA PHE A 6 -38.91 5.56 42.03
C PHE A 6 -38.73 5.59 40.50
N CYS A 7 -39.45 6.47 39.80
CA CYS A 7 -39.30 6.64 38.35
C CYS A 7 -37.91 7.16 37.96
N LEU A 8 -37.30 8.05 38.76
CA LEU A 8 -35.95 8.55 38.50
C LEU A 8 -34.88 7.46 38.66
N ILE A 9 -35.01 6.60 39.67
CA ILE A 9 -34.06 5.51 39.91
C ILE A 9 -34.17 4.45 38.81
N ILE A 10 -35.38 4.12 38.36
CA ILE A 10 -35.60 3.19 37.25
C ILE A 10 -35.09 3.78 35.92
N GLY A 11 -35.39 5.05 35.64
CA GLY A 11 -34.88 5.72 34.43
C GLY A 11 -33.35 5.74 34.38
N PHE A 12 -32.70 6.00 35.53
CA PHE A 12 -31.24 6.01 35.63
C PHE A 12 -30.62 4.62 35.44
N THR A 13 -31.19 3.57 36.03
CA THR A 13 -30.70 2.20 35.90
C THR A 13 -30.87 1.65 34.48
N ILE A 14 -32.01 1.90 33.84
CA ILE A 14 -32.25 1.51 32.44
C ILE A 14 -31.33 2.29 31.49
N GLY A 15 -31.16 3.60 31.70
CA GLY A 15 -30.25 4.42 30.91
C GLY A 15 -28.79 3.99 31.01
N TYR A 16 -28.35 3.56 32.21
CA TYR A 16 -26.99 3.07 32.44
C TYR A 16 -26.76 1.70 31.76
N LEU A 17 -27.73 0.79 31.83
CA LEU A 17 -27.66 -0.52 31.16
C LEU A 17 -27.63 -0.39 29.63
N ILE A 18 -28.38 0.55 29.05
CA ILE A 18 -28.41 0.75 27.58
C ILE A 18 -27.08 1.33 27.07
N LYS A 19 -26.41 2.18 27.87
CA LYS A 19 -25.11 2.79 27.52
C LYS A 19 -24.00 1.74 27.34
N ASP A 20 -23.98 0.69 28.14
CA ASP A 20 -22.99 -0.40 28.01
C ASP A 20 -23.24 -1.28 26.78
N THR A 21 -24.48 -1.37 26.30
CA THR A 21 -24.80 -2.09 25.05
C THR A 21 -24.36 -1.37 23.78
N GLN A 22 -24.19 -0.04 23.80
CA GLN A 22 -23.82 0.73 22.60
C GLN A 22 -22.31 0.75 22.33
N HIS A 23 -21.47 0.27 23.25
CA HIS A 23 -20.03 0.07 23.00
C HIS A 23 -19.70 -1.26 22.32
N LYS A 24 -20.70 -1.94 21.72
CA LYS A 24 -20.48 -3.12 20.89
C LYS A 24 -20.06 -2.70 19.49
N LYS A 25 -18.74 -2.49 19.36
CA LYS A 25 -17.90 -2.70 18.18
C LYS A 25 -18.44 -2.07 16.90
N GLU A 26 -17.82 -0.97 16.49
CA GLU A 26 -17.64 -0.71 15.06
C GLU A 26 -17.15 -2.01 14.41
N GLU A 27 -18.04 -2.71 13.71
CA GLU A 27 -17.65 -3.77 12.81
C GLU A 27 -16.85 -3.10 11.71
N VAL A 28 -15.54 -3.05 11.90
CA VAL A 28 -14.57 -2.91 10.82
C VAL A 28 -15.03 -3.92 9.78
N LYS A 29 -15.62 -3.42 8.69
CA LYS A 29 -16.03 -4.22 7.54
C LYS A 29 -14.77 -4.92 7.03
N THR A 30 -14.49 -6.10 7.58
CA THR A 30 -13.42 -6.96 7.11
C THR A 30 -13.81 -7.32 5.69
N LYS A 31 -13.15 -6.65 4.74
CA LYS A 31 -13.23 -6.92 3.31
C LYS A 31 -13.26 -8.44 3.16
N LYS A 32 -14.38 -8.99 2.66
CA LYS A 32 -14.50 -10.42 2.32
C LYS A 32 -13.27 -10.77 1.48
N LYS A 33 -12.26 -11.40 2.08
CA LYS A 33 -11.18 -12.04 1.34
C LYS A 33 -11.88 -13.08 0.47
N GLN A 34 -11.95 -12.84 -0.83
CA GLN A 34 -12.40 -13.86 -1.77
C GLN A 34 -11.39 -15.00 -1.71
N SER A 35 -11.60 -15.95 -0.80
CA SER A 35 -10.83 -17.18 -0.71
C SER A 35 -11.38 -18.16 -1.74
N ARG A 36 -11.03 -17.94 -3.01
CA ARG A 36 -10.94 -19.06 -3.95
C ARG A 36 -9.47 -19.39 -4.06
N ASN A 37 -9.12 -20.63 -3.76
CA ASN A 37 -7.81 -21.20 -4.05
C ASN A 37 -7.67 -21.31 -5.57
N VAL A 38 -7.44 -20.17 -6.23
CA VAL A 38 -7.12 -20.11 -7.65
C VAL A 38 -5.62 -20.29 -7.73
N TYR A 39 -5.19 -21.41 -8.32
CA TYR A 39 -3.81 -21.59 -8.73
C TYR A 39 -3.53 -20.60 -9.85
N LEU A 40 -3.10 -19.39 -9.48
CA LEU A 40 -2.74 -18.34 -10.43
C LEU A 40 -1.46 -18.74 -11.15
N SER A 41 -1.47 -18.63 -12.47
CA SER A 41 -0.27 -18.72 -13.30
C SER A 41 0.74 -17.65 -12.89
N TYR A 42 2.02 -17.85 -13.17
CA TYR A 42 3.08 -16.89 -12.81
C TYR A 42 2.76 -15.46 -13.28
N ASN A 43 2.32 -15.30 -14.53
CA ASN A 43 1.95 -13.99 -15.07
C ASN A 43 0.74 -13.38 -14.36
N GLU A 44 -0.23 -14.21 -13.97
CA GLU A 44 -1.40 -13.75 -13.22
C GLU A 44 -1.01 -13.31 -11.80
N ARG A 45 -0.04 -13.99 -11.16
CA ARG A 45 0.52 -13.57 -9.87
C ARG A 45 1.19 -12.21 -9.99
N GLN A 46 2.01 -11.99 -11.02
CA GLN A 46 2.65 -10.70 -11.25
C GLN A 46 1.63 -9.57 -11.48
N ARG A 47 0.62 -9.81 -12.31
CA ARG A 47 -0.46 -8.83 -12.52
C ARG A 47 -1.29 -8.59 -11.24
N ALA A 48 -1.49 -9.62 -10.41
CA ALA A 48 -2.18 -9.48 -9.13
C ALA A 48 -1.39 -8.59 -8.14
N LYS A 49 -0.06 -8.54 -8.23
CA LYS A 49 0.75 -7.64 -7.39
C LYS A 49 0.35 -6.18 -7.58
N ILE A 50 0.08 -5.72 -8.79
CA ILE A 50 -0.25 -4.31 -9.07
C ILE A 50 -1.76 -4.00 -9.05
N ARG A 51 -2.63 -5.01 -9.11
CA ARG A 51 -4.08 -4.81 -9.23
C ARG A 51 -4.70 -4.24 -7.94
N TYR A 52 -5.49 -3.18 -8.07
CA TYR A 52 -6.36 -2.68 -7.01
C TYR A 52 -7.73 -3.36 -7.04
N LEU A 53 -8.41 -3.39 -5.89
CA LEU A 53 -9.80 -3.86 -5.81
C LEU A 53 -10.77 -2.85 -6.42
N ASN A 54 -10.51 -1.56 -6.20
CA ASN A 54 -11.28 -0.43 -6.73
C ASN A 54 -10.41 0.84 -6.77
N ASP A 55 -10.89 1.88 -7.45
CA ASP A 55 -10.19 3.16 -7.56
C ASP A 55 -10.06 3.89 -6.21
N ALA A 56 -11.02 3.69 -5.31
CA ALA A 56 -10.95 4.23 -3.95
C ALA A 56 -9.73 3.67 -3.18
N ASP A 57 -9.41 2.39 -3.35
CA ASP A 57 -8.23 1.76 -2.76
C ASP A 57 -6.94 2.31 -3.37
N ARG A 58 -6.92 2.64 -4.67
CA ARG A 58 -5.79 3.32 -5.30
C ARG A 58 -5.55 4.70 -4.68
N ILE A 59 -6.61 5.52 -4.56
CA ILE A 59 -6.52 6.86 -3.96
C ILE A 59 -6.09 6.76 -2.49
N ARG A 60 -6.63 5.79 -1.74
CA ARG A 60 -6.24 5.54 -0.36
C ARG A 60 -4.75 5.21 -0.23
N GLN A 61 -4.21 4.36 -1.11
CA GLN A 61 -2.78 4.02 -1.12
C GLN A 61 -1.91 5.27 -1.36
N LEU A 62 -2.31 6.14 -2.29
CA LEU A 62 -1.62 7.41 -2.56
C LEU A 62 -1.63 8.35 -1.34
N ASN A 63 -2.77 8.44 -0.65
CA ASN A 63 -2.91 9.30 0.53
C ASN A 63 -2.16 8.79 1.76
N LEU A 64 -1.78 7.51 1.78
CA LEU A 64 -1.03 6.91 2.89
C LEU A 64 0.49 7.16 2.80
N LEU A 65 0.96 7.75 1.71
CA LEU A 65 2.37 8.05 1.53
C LEU A 65 2.84 9.16 2.49
N SER A 66 4.02 8.96 3.08
CA SER A 66 4.75 9.99 3.79
C SER A 66 5.20 11.10 2.84
N HIS A 67 5.63 12.23 3.41
CA HIS A 67 6.19 13.33 2.61
C HIS A 67 7.40 12.89 1.78
N ASN A 68 8.28 12.08 2.37
CA ASN A 68 9.48 11.60 1.69
C ASN A 68 9.15 10.49 0.68
N GLU A 69 8.24 9.58 1.00
CA GLU A 69 7.71 8.60 0.05
C GLU A 69 7.07 9.30 -1.17
N SER A 70 6.36 10.42 -0.95
CA SER A 70 5.78 11.24 -2.02
C SER A 70 6.84 11.96 -2.87
N LYS A 71 7.93 12.44 -2.27
CA LYS A 71 9.07 12.98 -3.02
C LYS A 71 9.74 11.89 -3.85
N PHE A 72 9.99 10.73 -3.25
CA PHE A 72 10.59 9.58 -3.92
C PHE A 72 9.75 9.12 -5.12
N MET A 73 8.42 9.04 -4.95
CA MET A 73 7.47 8.79 -6.05
C MET A 73 7.68 9.74 -7.23
N ARG A 74 7.79 11.04 -6.96
CA ARG A 74 7.99 12.05 -8.03
C ARG A 74 9.33 11.88 -8.73
N LEU A 75 10.38 11.52 -7.98
CA LEU A 75 11.68 11.20 -8.58
C LEU A 75 11.58 10.00 -9.51
N LEU A 76 10.89 8.94 -9.09
CA LEU A 76 10.63 7.78 -9.95
C LEU A 76 9.86 8.17 -11.21
N GLN A 77 8.77 8.93 -11.10
CA GLN A 77 8.00 9.41 -12.26
C GLN A 77 8.85 10.22 -13.25
N HIS A 78 9.75 11.05 -12.72
CA HIS A 78 10.66 11.84 -13.55
C HIS A 78 11.68 10.97 -14.30
N GLN A 79 12.19 9.90 -13.68
CA GLN A 79 13.17 9.02 -14.33
C GLN A 79 12.53 8.01 -15.29
N PHE A 80 11.32 7.55 -14.98
CA PHE A 80 10.59 6.54 -15.74
C PHE A 80 9.46 7.18 -16.56
N THR A 81 9.81 8.08 -17.49
CA THR A 81 8.83 8.82 -18.31
C THR A 81 8.02 7.94 -19.28
N GLU A 82 8.60 6.83 -19.73
CA GLU A 82 8.00 5.91 -20.70
C GLU A 82 7.24 4.75 -20.04
N ASN A 83 7.33 4.65 -18.71
CA ASN A 83 6.72 3.59 -17.93
C ASN A 83 5.68 4.17 -16.96
N ASN A 84 4.69 3.35 -16.59
CA ASN A 84 3.72 3.78 -15.60
C ASN A 84 4.22 3.42 -14.19
N LEU A 85 3.86 4.24 -13.20
CA LEU A 85 4.15 3.99 -11.80
C LEU A 85 2.87 3.62 -11.05
N ILE A 86 2.87 2.46 -10.41
CA ILE A 86 1.75 1.96 -9.59
C ILE A 86 2.20 1.80 -8.14
N ILE A 87 1.39 2.26 -7.19
CA ILE A 87 1.74 2.23 -5.77
C ILE A 87 0.81 1.31 -5.01
N LYS A 88 1.36 0.23 -4.44
CA LYS A 88 0.55 -0.70 -3.67
C LYS A 88 1.34 -1.26 -2.51
N ASP A 89 0.72 -1.21 -1.34
CA ASP A 89 1.24 -1.71 -0.08
C ASP A 89 2.61 -1.08 0.25
N ARG A 90 2.71 0.25 0.04
CA ARG A 90 3.93 1.07 0.18
C ARG A 90 5.09 0.69 -0.76
N ARG A 91 4.83 -0.12 -1.78
CA ARG A 91 5.78 -0.44 -2.83
C ARG A 91 5.46 0.33 -4.10
N PHE A 92 6.51 0.74 -4.80
CA PHE A 92 6.47 1.50 -6.03
C PHE A 92 6.82 0.56 -7.19
N TYR A 93 5.80 0.14 -7.93
CA TYR A 93 5.96 -0.75 -9.08
C TYR A 93 6.12 0.07 -10.34
N ILE A 94 7.25 -0.11 -11.04
CA ILE A 94 7.37 0.35 -12.42
C ILE A 94 6.73 -0.73 -13.30
N VAL A 95 5.86 -0.31 -14.21
CA VAL A 95 5.17 -1.21 -15.14
C VAL A 95 5.37 -0.76 -16.59
N ASP A 96 5.38 -1.72 -17.50
CA ASP A 96 5.39 -1.42 -18.94
C ASP A 96 4.03 -0.93 -19.46
N GLN A 97 3.95 -0.73 -20.77
CA GLN A 97 2.74 -0.27 -21.47
C GLN A 97 1.57 -1.27 -21.32
N ASP A 98 1.86 -2.56 -21.16
CA ASP A 98 0.87 -3.63 -20.99
C ASP A 98 0.47 -3.85 -19.52
N ASN A 99 0.87 -2.94 -18.63
CA ASN A 99 0.70 -3.05 -17.18
C ASN A 99 1.27 -4.37 -16.64
N TYR A 100 2.44 -4.78 -17.09
CA TYR A 100 3.22 -5.85 -16.48
C TYR A 100 4.32 -5.22 -15.61
N PRO A 101 4.51 -5.68 -14.36
CA PRO A 101 5.54 -5.14 -13.48
C PRO A 101 6.94 -5.51 -13.95
N ILE A 102 7.86 -4.54 -13.90
CA ILE A 102 9.22 -4.67 -14.44
C ILE A 102 10.29 -4.47 -13.36
N ALA A 103 9.97 -3.70 -12.33
CA ALA A 103 10.83 -3.45 -11.18
C ALA A 103 9.98 -2.99 -9.99
N ILE A 104 10.51 -3.21 -8.79
CA ILE A 104 9.90 -2.80 -7.52
C ILE A 104 10.88 -1.87 -6.80
N PHE A 105 10.39 -0.73 -6.34
CA PHE A 105 11.13 0.17 -5.47
C PHE A 105 10.43 0.25 -4.11
N GLU A 106 11.21 0.20 -3.03
CA GLU A 106 10.75 0.44 -1.67
C GLU A 106 11.49 1.65 -1.12
N TYR A 107 10.78 2.55 -0.45
CA TYR A 107 11.40 3.66 0.27
C TYR A 107 11.12 3.52 1.77
N ARG A 108 12.14 3.74 2.58
CA ARG A 108 12.04 3.77 4.04
C ARG A 108 12.67 5.04 4.59
N ASP A 109 11.96 5.69 5.49
CA ASP A 109 12.51 6.79 6.26
C ASP A 109 13.64 6.29 7.18
N GLY A 110 14.62 7.14 7.45
CA GLY A 110 15.74 6.81 8.31
C GLY A 110 16.78 7.93 8.40
N SER A 111 17.73 7.77 9.32
CA SER A 111 18.87 8.69 9.49
C SER A 111 20.15 8.21 8.81
N LYS A 112 20.22 6.92 8.48
CA LYS A 112 21.36 6.31 7.79
C LYS A 112 20.95 5.93 6.37
N GLU A 113 21.73 6.41 5.42
CA GLU A 113 21.60 6.05 4.01
C GLU A 113 21.94 4.57 3.81
N LEU A 114 21.03 3.85 3.17
CA LEU A 114 21.21 2.46 2.79
C LEU A 114 20.45 2.18 1.51
N LYS A 115 21.12 1.50 0.57
CA LYS A 115 20.52 0.98 -0.66
C LYS A 115 20.80 -0.52 -0.75
N VAL A 116 19.78 -1.32 -1.00
CA VAL A 116 19.88 -2.79 -1.14
C VAL A 116 19.14 -3.21 -2.40
N ASN A 117 19.77 -4.10 -3.17
CA ASN A 117 19.20 -4.66 -4.39
C ASN A 117 18.93 -6.15 -4.16
N ASP A 118 17.74 -6.61 -4.54
CA ASP A 118 17.28 -7.98 -4.40
C ASP A 118 16.45 -8.41 -5.63
N ILE A 119 15.96 -9.65 -5.66
CA ILE A 119 15.08 -10.18 -6.70
C ILE A 119 13.89 -10.89 -6.03
N GLU A 120 12.68 -10.41 -6.31
CA GLU A 120 11.43 -11.00 -5.80
C GLU A 120 10.58 -11.52 -6.95
N ASP A 121 10.37 -12.84 -7.00
CA ASP A 121 9.64 -13.53 -8.08
C ASP A 121 10.13 -13.08 -9.47
N GLY A 122 11.44 -13.05 -9.70
CA GLY A 122 12.03 -12.65 -10.99
C GLY A 122 12.02 -11.14 -11.28
N LEU A 123 11.46 -10.31 -10.40
CA LEU A 123 11.50 -8.85 -10.53
C LEU A 123 12.65 -8.26 -9.69
N PRO A 124 13.45 -7.33 -10.24
CA PRO A 124 14.44 -6.61 -9.46
C PRO A 124 13.75 -5.71 -8.43
N VAL A 125 14.23 -5.76 -7.19
CA VAL A 125 13.74 -4.97 -6.06
C VAL A 125 14.85 -4.06 -5.56
N PHE A 126 14.54 -2.78 -5.43
CA PHE A 126 15.48 -1.76 -4.95
C PHE A 126 14.92 -1.12 -3.68
N LEU A 127 15.57 -1.40 -2.55
CA LEU A 127 15.23 -0.82 -1.26
C LEU A 127 16.10 0.40 -1.00
N TYR A 128 15.46 1.56 -0.92
CA TYR A 128 16.04 2.83 -0.55
C TYR A 128 15.68 3.16 0.90
N LYS A 129 16.68 3.52 1.69
CA LYS A 129 16.48 4.05 3.04
C LYS A 129 17.21 5.38 3.17
N ALA A 130 16.47 6.43 3.55
CA ALA A 130 16.97 7.80 3.72
C ALA A 130 17.61 8.44 2.47
N ILE A 131 17.62 7.77 1.31
CA ILE A 131 18.25 8.25 0.07
C ILE A 131 17.17 8.79 -0.87
N LEU A 132 17.26 10.08 -1.22
CA LEU A 132 16.42 10.74 -2.22
C LEU A 132 17.32 11.29 -3.34
N SER A 133 17.83 10.39 -4.18
CA SER A 133 18.76 10.74 -5.26
C SER A 133 18.24 10.30 -6.62
N SER A 134 18.04 11.27 -7.53
CA SER A 134 17.70 11.04 -8.93
C SER A 134 18.76 10.22 -9.66
N GLU A 135 20.04 10.49 -9.38
CA GLU A 135 21.17 9.83 -10.04
C GLU A 135 21.21 8.34 -9.71
N GLU A 136 20.95 7.99 -8.45
CA GLU A 136 20.90 6.59 -8.02
C GLU A 136 19.74 5.83 -8.66
N ILE A 137 18.59 6.49 -8.84
CA ILE A 137 17.43 5.91 -9.55
C ILE A 137 17.75 5.73 -11.04
N LEU A 138 18.48 6.67 -11.64
CA LEU A 138 18.88 6.57 -13.05
C LEU A 138 19.80 5.37 -13.29
N LYS A 139 20.80 5.15 -12.42
CA LYS A 139 21.66 3.95 -12.48
C LYS A 139 20.85 2.66 -12.39
N ASP A 140 19.84 2.62 -11.52
CA ASP A 140 18.99 1.45 -11.38
C ASP A 140 18.11 1.24 -12.62
N LYS A 141 17.56 2.31 -13.20
CA LYS A 141 16.84 2.26 -14.48
C LYS A 141 17.71 1.65 -15.58
N GLU A 142 18.95 2.12 -15.72
CA GLU A 142 19.90 1.56 -16.70
C GLU A 142 20.15 0.07 -16.45
N SER A 143 20.34 -0.33 -15.19
CA SER A 143 20.53 -1.73 -14.82
C SER A 143 19.34 -2.63 -15.17
N ILE A 144 18.11 -2.10 -15.08
CA ILE A 144 16.88 -2.80 -15.47
C ILE A 144 16.83 -2.95 -16.99
N SER A 145 17.15 -1.89 -17.75
CA SER A 145 17.13 -1.92 -19.21
C SER A 145 18.10 -2.98 -19.76
N ILE A 146 19.34 -2.97 -19.27
CA ILE A 146 20.38 -3.92 -19.70
C ILE A 146 19.91 -5.36 -19.49
N LYS A 147 19.29 -5.67 -18.34
CA LYS A 147 18.80 -7.02 -18.05
C LYS A 147 17.66 -7.48 -18.98
N ARG A 148 16.89 -6.56 -19.57
CA ARG A 148 15.81 -6.90 -20.49
C ARG A 148 16.30 -7.18 -21.90
N ASP A 149 17.38 -6.54 -22.32
CA ASP A 149 17.97 -6.75 -23.66
C ASP A 149 18.65 -8.13 -23.80
N PHE A 150 18.96 -8.79 -22.68
CA PHE A 150 19.57 -10.13 -22.64
C PHE A 150 18.58 -11.29 -22.50
N VAL A 151 17.27 -11.02 -22.48
CA VAL A 151 16.19 -12.03 -22.39
C VAL A 151 15.40 -12.04 -23.69
#